data_AF-A0A377LWW8-F1
#
_entry.id   AF-A0A377LWW8-F1
#
_cell.length_a   1.000
_cell.length_b   1.000
_cell.length_c   1.000
_cell.angle_alpha   90.00
_cell.angle_beta   90.00
_cell.angle_gamma   90.00
#
_symmetry.space_group_name_H-M   'P 1'
#
loop_
_entity.id
_entity.type
_entity.pdbx_description
1 polymer ?
#
loop_
_entity_poly.entity_id
_entity_poly.type
_entity_poly.pdbx_seq_one_letter_code
_entity_poly.pdbx_strand_id
1 'polypeptide(L)'
;MYMTAKPERKAAAKAILIPAALTSLLVGVTEPIEFSFLFVAPLLFVVHAVLTGIGMMLFSLLGVHAIGANGIIDFILYNLPLGTEKSNWPMYIVVGLIMFALYFVVFRFLILRFNMKRQAVKMRIRRRALQQTGVPGEGQ
;
A
#
# COMPACT_ATOMS: atom_id res chain seq x y z
N MET A 1 -0.20 -4.93 -2.97
CA MET A 1 -0.49 -6.09 -2.08
C MET A 1 -1.18 -7.24 -2.80
N TYR A 2 -2.35 -7.04 -3.43
CA TYR A 2 -3.04 -8.10 -4.18
C TYR A 2 -2.16 -8.73 -5.29
N MET A 3 -1.51 -7.91 -6.11
CA MET A 3 -0.71 -8.36 -7.24
C MET A 3 0.51 -9.22 -6.85
N THR A 4 0.97 -9.08 -5.61
CA THR A 4 2.14 -9.78 -5.05
C THR A 4 1.73 -10.94 -4.13
N ALA A 5 0.43 -11.22 -3.97
CA ALA A 5 -0.06 -12.32 -3.15
C ALA A 5 0.19 -13.67 -3.84
N LYS A 6 0.54 -14.69 -3.05
CA LYS A 6 0.66 -16.07 -3.53
C LYS A 6 -0.66 -16.56 -4.12
N PRO A 7 -0.64 -17.45 -5.14
CA PRO A 7 -1.86 -17.97 -5.77
C PRO A 7 -2.87 -18.50 -4.74
N GLU A 8 -2.41 -19.28 -3.76
CA GLU A 8 -3.29 -19.87 -2.72
C GLU A 8 -3.99 -18.81 -1.83
N ARG A 9 -3.40 -17.62 -1.69
CA ARG A 9 -3.88 -16.55 -0.81
C ARG A 9 -4.56 -15.41 -1.58
N LYS A 10 -4.56 -15.44 -2.92
CA LYS A 10 -5.15 -14.38 -3.76
C LYS A 10 -6.66 -14.24 -3.54
N ALA A 11 -7.39 -15.34 -3.40
CA ALA A 11 -8.83 -15.31 -3.17
C ALA A 11 -9.16 -14.60 -1.83
N ALA A 12 -8.50 -15.01 -0.74
CA ALA A 12 -8.65 -14.37 0.57
C ALA A 12 -8.20 -12.91 0.55
N ALA A 13 -7.08 -12.59 -0.10
CA ALA A 13 -6.61 -11.21 -0.23
C ALA A 13 -7.59 -10.34 -1.02
N LYS A 14 -8.22 -10.87 -2.08
CA LYS A 14 -9.25 -10.16 -2.85
C LYS A 14 -10.48 -9.87 -2.00
N ALA A 15 -10.93 -10.86 -1.23
CA ALA A 15 -12.12 -10.75 -0.38
C ALA A 15 -11.97 -9.68 0.70
N ILE A 16 -10.75 -9.45 1.21
CA ILE A 16 -10.49 -8.46 2.26
C ILE A 16 -10.15 -7.08 1.65
N LEU A 17 -9.29 -7.04 0.63
CA LEU A 17 -8.77 -5.78 0.09
C LEU A 17 -9.80 -5.01 -0.75
N ILE A 18 -10.71 -5.69 -1.47
CA ILE A 18 -11.69 -4.99 -2.31
C ILE A 18 -12.69 -4.19 -1.46
N PRO A 19 -13.36 -4.78 -0.46
CA PRO A 19 -14.29 -4.04 0.39
C PRO A 19 -13.57 -2.92 1.15
N ALA A 20 -12.39 -3.20 1.72
CA ALA A 20 -11.60 -2.20 2.42
C ALA A 20 -11.20 -1.02 1.51
N ALA A 21 -10.75 -1.30 0.27
CA ALA A 21 -10.43 -0.26 -0.71
C ALA A 21 -11.66 0.56 -1.12
N LEU A 22 -12.82 -0.10 -1.30
CA LEU A 22 -14.06 0.59 -1.64
C LEU A 22 -14.51 1.51 -0.50
N THR A 23 -14.54 1.01 0.75
CA THR A 23 -14.90 1.81 1.93
C THR A 23 -13.94 2.98 2.11
N SER A 24 -12.63 2.75 1.97
CA SER A 24 -11.61 3.80 2.05
C SER A 24 -11.79 4.86 0.97
N LEU A 25 -12.12 4.48 -0.27
CA LEU A 25 -12.39 5.42 -1.34
C LEU A 25 -13.67 6.24 -1.09
N LEU A 26 -14.73 5.60 -0.61
CA LEU A 26 -16.04 6.24 -0.44
C LEU A 26 -16.07 7.22 0.72
N VAL A 27 -15.57 6.78 1.89
CA VAL A 27 -15.72 7.49 3.18
C VAL A 27 -14.39 7.70 3.91
N GLY A 28 -13.25 7.50 3.25
CA GLY A 28 -11.93 7.87 3.80
C GLY A 28 -11.40 6.95 4.90
N VAL A 29 -12.14 5.90 5.29
CA VAL A 29 -11.71 4.98 6.35
C VAL A 29 -10.59 4.07 5.86
N THR A 30 -9.34 4.35 6.23
CA THR A 30 -8.14 3.61 5.80
C THR A 30 -7.70 2.50 6.76
N GLU A 31 -8.17 2.51 8.01
CA GLU A 31 -7.73 1.58 9.07
C GLU A 31 -7.77 0.09 8.65
N PRO A 32 -8.82 -0.43 7.98
CA PRO A 32 -8.88 -1.84 7.58
C PRO A 32 -7.78 -2.23 6.59
N ILE A 33 -7.37 -1.29 5.73
CA ILE A 33 -6.26 -1.50 4.78
C ILE A 33 -4.94 -1.48 5.54
N GLU A 34 -4.75 -0.51 6.43
CA GLU A 34 -3.53 -0.34 7.22
C GLU A 34 -3.25 -1.55 8.12
N PHE A 35 -4.28 -2.07 8.79
CA PHE A 35 -4.17 -3.25 9.64
C PHE A 35 -3.75 -4.51 8.88
N SER A 36 -4.02 -4.59 7.57
CA SER A 36 -3.59 -5.73 6.74
C SER A 36 -2.07 -5.87 6.63
N PHE A 37 -1.30 -4.80 6.90
CA PHE A 37 0.16 -4.80 6.80
C PHE A 37 0.91 -4.23 8.00
N LEU A 38 0.25 -3.44 8.86
CA LEU A 38 0.84 -2.87 10.08
C LEU A 38 1.58 -3.93 10.91
N PHE A 39 0.94 -5.07 11.16
CA PHE A 39 1.50 -6.15 11.98
C PHE A 39 2.35 -7.14 11.18
N VAL A 40 2.14 -7.26 9.87
CA VAL A 40 2.80 -8.25 9.01
C VAL A 40 4.13 -7.73 8.46
N ALA A 41 4.21 -6.43 8.21
CA ALA A 41 5.38 -5.76 7.65
C ALA A 41 5.46 -4.31 8.16
N PRO A 42 5.93 -4.10 9.40
CA PRO A 42 6.03 -2.76 10.01
C PRO A 42 6.81 -1.74 9.17
N LEU A 43 7.81 -2.19 8.41
CA LEU A 43 8.57 -1.30 7.52
C LEU A 43 7.70 -0.70 6.40
N LEU A 44 6.73 -1.46 5.86
CA LEU A 44 5.79 -0.93 4.86
C LEU A 44 4.92 0.18 5.47
N PHE A 45 4.63 0.10 6.77
CA PHE A 45 3.91 1.14 7.51
C PHE A 45 4.73 2.41 7.73
N VAL A 46 6.03 2.28 8.03
CA VAL A 46 6.92 3.46 8.09
C VAL A 46 7.00 4.16 6.73
N VAL A 47 7.15 3.38 5.65
CA VAL A 47 7.18 3.94 4.28
C VAL A 47 5.84 4.58 3.91
N HIS A 48 4.72 3.98 4.31
CA HIS A 48 3.39 4.58 4.17
C HIS A 48 3.32 5.95 4.84
N ALA A 49 3.72 6.06 6.12
CA ALA A 49 3.70 7.32 6.85
C ALA A 49 4.53 8.42 6.15
N VAL A 50 5.72 8.07 5.64
CA VAL A 50 6.57 9.00 4.89
C VAL A 50 5.91 9.44 3.58
N LEU A 51 5.36 8.51 2.81
CA LEU A 51 4.67 8.84 1.56
C LEU A 51 3.43 9.70 1.80
N THR A 52 2.67 9.44 2.87
CA THR A 52 1.53 10.28 3.27
C THR A 52 1.99 11.69 3.62
N GLY A 53 3.09 11.84 4.36
CA GLY A 53 3.69 13.15 4.64
C GLY A 53 4.13 13.89 3.37
N ILE A 54 4.73 13.18 2.41
CA ILE A 54 5.11 13.76 1.10
C ILE A 54 3.87 14.22 0.32
N GLY A 55 2.78 13.44 0.33
CA GLY A 55 1.53 13.85 -0.31
C GLY A 55 0.97 15.14 0.28
N MET A 56 0.95 15.25 1.62
CA MET A 56 0.52 16.46 2.31
C MET A 56 1.42 17.66 2.01
N MET A 57 2.75 17.45 1.96
CA MET A 57 3.71 18.47 1.55
C MET A 57 3.45 18.94 0.11
N LEU A 58 3.20 18.02 -0.84
CA LEU A 58 2.89 18.37 -2.22
C LEU A 58 1.61 19.20 -2.34
N PHE A 59 0.56 18.86 -1.58
CA PHE A 59 -0.65 19.68 -1.54
C PHE A 59 -0.36 21.09 -1.03
N SER A 60 0.42 21.22 0.04
CA SER A 60 0.80 22.53 0.59
C SER A 60 1.63 23.35 -0.41
N LEU A 61 2.63 22.75 -1.07
CA LEU A 61 3.48 23.43 -2.04
C LEU A 61 2.74 23.87 -3.31
N LEU A 62 1.74 23.09 -3.73
CA LEU A 62 0.94 23.36 -4.94
C LEU A 62 -0.33 24.18 -4.65
N GLY A 63 -0.51 24.65 -3.40
CA GLY A 63 -1.67 25.45 -3.01
C GLY A 63 -3.00 24.70 -3.14
N VAL A 64 -2.99 23.38 -2.92
CA VAL A 64 -4.19 22.54 -2.96
C VAL A 64 -4.89 22.61 -1.61
N HIS A 65 -6.09 23.17 -1.60
CA HIS A 65 -6.94 23.32 -0.41
C HIS A 65 -8.18 22.43 -0.47
N ALA A 66 -8.15 21.42 -1.33
CA ALA A 66 -9.28 20.54 -1.56
C ALA A 66 -9.56 19.64 -0.35
N ILE A 67 -10.84 19.52 0.00
CA ILE A 67 -11.31 18.67 1.10
C ILE A 67 -11.62 17.30 0.53
N GLY A 68 -10.71 16.32 0.67
CA GLY A 68 -10.92 14.97 0.12
C GLY A 68 -10.37 13.82 0.94
N ALA A 69 -9.77 14.09 2.12
CA ALA A 69 -9.17 13.07 2.96
C ALA A 69 -10.20 12.09 3.54
N ASN A 70 -11.45 12.54 3.70
CA ASN A 70 -12.57 11.74 4.20
C ASN A 70 -13.30 10.95 3.08
N GLY A 71 -12.69 10.81 1.91
CA GLY A 71 -13.26 10.06 0.79
C GLY A 71 -13.93 10.90 -0.29
N ILE A 72 -14.41 10.21 -1.31
CA ILE A 72 -14.93 10.82 -2.55
C ILE A 72 -16.26 11.56 -2.33
N ILE A 73 -17.04 11.14 -1.33
CA ILE A 73 -18.32 11.77 -1.02
C ILE A 73 -18.07 13.21 -0.55
N ASP A 74 -17.22 13.38 0.47
CA ASP A 74 -16.80 14.70 0.96
C ASP A 74 -16.11 15.51 -0.15
N PHE A 75 -15.28 14.86 -0.97
CA PHE A 75 -14.63 15.52 -2.09
C PHE A 75 -15.62 16.19 -3.04
N ILE A 76 -16.66 15.46 -3.45
CA ILE A 76 -17.69 15.97 -4.36
C ILE A 76 -18.52 17.05 -3.66
N LEU A 77 -18.96 16.78 -2.44
CA LEU A 77 -19.87 17.68 -1.70
C LEU A 77 -19.25 19.04 -1.39
N TYR A 78 -17.95 19.10 -1.08
CA TYR A 78 -17.30 20.35 -0.72
C TYR A 78 -16.58 21.01 -1.91
N ASN A 79 -15.83 20.27 -2.72
CA ASN A 79 -14.95 20.93 -3.70
C ASN A 79 -15.67 21.41 -4.96
N LEU A 80 -16.75 20.74 -5.38
CA LEU A 80 -17.53 21.19 -6.55
C LEU A 80 -18.23 22.52 -6.27
N PRO A 81 -18.94 22.72 -5.12
CA PRO A 81 -19.53 24.01 -4.80
C PRO A 81 -18.51 25.11 -4.49
N LEU A 82 -17.35 24.78 -3.89
CA LEU A 82 -16.30 25.76 -3.60
C LEU A 82 -15.61 26.30 -4.86
N GLY A 83 -15.75 25.60 -5.99
CA GLY A 83 -15.11 25.96 -7.24
C GLY A 83 -13.60 25.71 -7.26
N THR A 84 -13.02 25.81 -8.45
CA THR A 84 -11.59 25.55 -8.70
C THR A 84 -10.69 26.63 -8.11
N GLU A 85 -11.16 27.88 -8.02
CA GLU A 85 -10.33 28.99 -7.54
C GLU A 85 -9.95 28.89 -6.07
N LYS A 86 -10.86 28.37 -5.22
CA LYS A 86 -10.61 28.25 -3.78
C LYS A 86 -10.02 26.91 -3.37
N SER A 87 -10.45 25.82 -4.00
CA SER A 87 -10.05 24.46 -3.61
C SER A 87 -8.85 23.93 -4.40
N ASN A 88 -8.66 24.40 -5.64
CA ASN A 88 -7.71 23.82 -6.60
C ASN A 88 -7.84 22.28 -6.71
N TRP A 89 -9.08 21.79 -6.67
CA TRP A 89 -9.39 20.35 -6.70
C TRP A 89 -8.88 19.59 -7.93
N PRO A 90 -8.67 20.19 -9.13
CA PRO A 90 -8.05 19.46 -10.23
C PRO A 90 -6.62 19.02 -9.90
N MET A 91 -5.84 19.88 -9.22
CA MET A 91 -4.49 19.50 -8.79
C MET A 91 -4.49 18.45 -7.68
N TYR A 92 -5.54 18.40 -6.86
CA TYR A 92 -5.73 17.31 -5.90
C TYR A 92 -5.74 15.94 -6.61
N ILE A 93 -6.47 15.83 -7.72
CA ILE A 93 -6.56 14.59 -8.51
C ILE A 93 -5.20 14.26 -9.15
N VAL A 94 -4.52 15.26 -9.73
CA VAL A 94 -3.21 15.05 -10.38
C VAL A 94 -2.18 14.53 -9.36
N VAL A 95 -2.07 15.18 -8.20
CA VAL A 95 -1.17 14.72 -7.12
C VAL A 95 -1.60 13.35 -6.62
N GLY A 96 -2.91 13.10 -6.47
CA GLY A 96 -3.45 11.78 -6.10
C GLY A 96 -3.03 10.67 -7.06
N LEU A 97 -3.07 10.91 -8.37
CA LEU A 97 -2.63 9.95 -9.39
C LEU A 97 -1.11 9.70 -9.35
N ILE A 98 -0.32 10.76 -9.16
CA ILE A 98 1.14 10.64 -8.99
C ILE A 98 1.45 9.81 -7.75
N MET A 99 0.80 10.12 -6.63
CA MET A 99 0.97 9.40 -5.38
C MET A 99 0.51 7.95 -5.51
N PHE A 100 -0.59 7.66 -6.20
CA PHE A 100 -1.05 6.30 -6.46
C PHE A 100 0.00 5.48 -7.23
N ALA A 101 0.56 6.04 -8.30
CA ALA A 101 1.62 5.40 -9.07
C ALA A 101 2.88 5.17 -8.22
N LEU A 102 3.28 6.19 -7.45
CA LEU A 102 4.43 6.12 -6.54
C LEU A 102 4.24 5.02 -5.47
N TYR A 103 3.07 5.00 -4.82
CA TYR A 103 2.70 3.96 -3.86
C TYR A 103 2.78 2.57 -4.49
N PHE A 104 2.21 2.39 -5.68
CA PHE A 104 2.23 1.10 -6.37
C PHE A 104 3.65 0.61 -6.63
N VAL A 105 4.52 1.47 -7.17
CA VAL A 105 5.92 1.14 -7.48
C VAL A 105 6.71 0.84 -6.21
N VAL A 106 6.65 1.71 -5.21
CA VAL A 106 7.40 1.59 -3.95
C VAL A 106 6.96 0.34 -3.18
N PHE A 107 5.65 0.15 -3.00
CA PHE A 107 5.15 -1.02 -2.26
C PHE A 107 5.47 -2.31 -3.00
N ARG A 108 5.29 -2.36 -4.33
CA ARG A 108 5.63 -3.55 -5.11
C ARG A 108 7.12 -3.87 -5.01
N PHE A 109 7.99 -2.87 -5.15
CA PHE A 109 9.43 -3.04 -5.05
C PHE A 109 9.84 -3.58 -3.67
N LEU A 110 9.33 -2.98 -2.59
CA LEU A 110 9.61 -3.40 -1.22
C LEU A 110 9.11 -4.82 -0.95
N ILE A 111 7.86 -5.14 -1.32
CA ILE A 111 7.31 -6.48 -1.12
C ILE A 111 8.15 -7.53 -1.84
N LEU A 112 8.54 -7.30 -3.10
CA LEU A 112 9.36 -8.24 -3.86
C LEU A 112 10.76 -8.40 -3.25
N ARG A 113 11.44 -7.29 -2.93
CA ARG A 113 12.78 -7.34 -2.31
C ARG A 113 12.78 -8.01 -0.94
N PHE A 114 11.81 -7.70 -0.07
CA PHE A 114 11.73 -8.31 1.25
C PHE A 114 11.29 -9.77 1.20
N ASN A 115 10.39 -10.14 0.29
CA ASN A 115 10.01 -11.54 0.11
C ASN A 115 11.21 -12.37 -0.38
N MET A 116 12.01 -11.86 -1.32
CA MET A 116 13.26 -12.52 -1.74
C MET A 116 14.24 -12.72 -0.59
N LYS A 117 14.46 -11.69 0.26
CA LYS A 117 15.30 -11.82 1.46
C LYS A 117 14.76 -12.89 2.42
N ARG A 118 13.44 -12.93 2.64
CA ARG A 118 12.78 -13.90 3.53
C ARG A 118 12.91 -15.33 3.02
N GLN A 119 12.73 -15.56 1.71
CA GLN A 119 12.94 -16.88 1.09
C GLN A 119 14.40 -17.33 1.18
N ALA A 120 15.35 -16.42 0.93
CA ALA A 120 16.78 -16.72 1.02
C ALA A 120 17.19 -17.15 2.43
N VAL A 121 16.69 -16.47 3.48
CA VAL A 121 16.93 -16.86 4.88
C VAL A 121 16.32 -18.24 5.19
N LYS A 122 15.07 -18.49 4.78
CA LYS A 122 14.41 -19.79 4.99
C LYS A 122 15.17 -20.93 4.30
N MET A 123 15.67 -20.72 3.08
CA MET A 123 16.51 -21.70 2.38
C MET A 123 17.85 -21.94 3.08
N ARG A 124 18.51 -20.91 3.61
CA ARG A 124 19.75 -21.06 4.40
C ARG A 124 19.52 -21.90 5.65
N ILE A 125 18.42 -21.66 6.38
CA ILE A 125 18.07 -22.44 7.57
C ILE A 125 17.77 -23.90 7.19
N ARG A 126 16.96 -24.13 6.15
CA ARG A 126 16.66 -25.50 5.66
C ARG A 126 17.92 -26.26 5.24
N ARG A 127 18.84 -25.61 4.50
CA ARG A 127 20.11 -26.23 4.09
C ARG A 127 20.97 -26.62 5.30
N ARG A 128 21.05 -25.75 6.31
CA ARG A 128 21.77 -26.06 7.56
C ARG A 128 21.13 -27.21 8.34
N ALA A 129 19.79 -27.24 8.44
CA ALA A 129 19.08 -28.34 9.09
C ALA A 129 19.33 -29.69 8.37
N LEU A 130 19.27 -29.71 7.04
CA LEU A 130 19.55 -30.92 6.25
C LEU A 130 21.00 -31.41 6.38
N GLN A 131 21.96 -30.50 6.50
CA GLN A 131 23.37 -30.84 6.75
C GLN A 131 23.59 -31.44 8.14
N GLN A 132 22.79 -31.05 9.14
CA GLN A 132 22.91 -31.55 10.51
C GLN A 132 22.20 -32.89 10.73
N THR A 133 21.14 -33.19 9.96
CA THR A 133 20.38 -34.44 10.11
C THR A 133 20.97 -35.62 9.34
N GLY A 134 22.07 -35.44 8.60
CA GLY A 134 22.76 -36.53 7.88
C GLY A 134 21.92 -37.22 6.80
N VAL A 135 20.76 -36.67 6.42
CA VAL A 135 19.89 -37.25 5.39
C VAL A 135 20.56 -37.00 4.04
N PRO A 136 20.99 -38.04 3.30
CA PRO A 136 21.52 -37.88 1.96
C PRO A 136 20.45 -37.19 1.12
N GLY A 137 20.80 -36.09 0.47
CA GLY A 137 19.86 -35.36 -0.38
C GLY A 137 19.27 -36.31 -1.40
N GLU A 138 17.93 -36.40 -1.45
CA GLU A 138 17.25 -37.08 -2.55
C GLU A 138 17.78 -36.49 -3.85
N GLY A 139 18.45 -37.35 -4.61
CA GLY A 139 19.11 -37.00 -5.84
C GLY A 139 18.09 -36.72 -6.94
N GLN A 140 18.44 -35.69 -7.72
CA GLN A 140 17.99 -35.37 -9.07
C GLN A 140 16.53 -34.89 -9.21
#